data_AF-A0A1B7HHZ8-F1
#
_entry.id   AF-A0A1B7HHZ8-F1
#
_cell.length_a   1.000
_cell.length_b   1.000
_cell.length_c   1.000
_cell.angle_alpha   90.00
_cell.angle_beta   90.00
_cell.angle_gamma   90.00
#
_symmetry.space_group_name_H-M   'P 1'
#
loop_
_entity.id
_entity.type
_entity.pdbx_description
1 polymer ?
#
loop_
_entity_poly.entity_id
_entity_poly.type
_entity_poly.pdbx_seq_one_letter_code
_entity_poly.pdbx_strand_id
1 'polypeptide(L)'
;MTTEQVKDAIINAGQGRDWIMSVAGPGVINATQNIRKHSVTVRINYSERNYSINYVSSVNLLASDGEIHRSYNHWVNNLDKDIQKKLAVIAATPAK
;
A
#
# COMPACT_ATOMS: atom_id res chain seq x y z
N MET A 1 17.16 8.80 -0.66
CA MET A 1 16.24 7.82 -0.08
C MET A 1 16.66 6.47 -0.60
N THR A 2 16.94 5.49 0.27
CA THR A 2 17.34 4.14 -0.15
C THR A 2 16.12 3.26 -0.39
N THR A 3 16.28 2.18 -1.15
CA THR A 3 15.21 1.19 -1.36
C THR A 3 14.66 0.66 -0.03
N GLU A 4 15.52 0.50 0.97
CA GLU A 4 15.15 0.05 2.32
C GLU A 4 14.27 1.08 3.05
N GLN A 5 14.62 2.37 2.98
CA GLN A 5 13.81 3.44 3.55
C GLN A 5 12.41 3.51 2.92
N VAL A 6 12.32 3.29 1.60
CA VAL A 6 11.02 3.25 0.91
C VAL A 6 10.20 2.03 1.36
N LYS A 7 10.84 0.86 1.45
CA LYS A 7 10.20 -0.36 1.97
C LYS A 7 9.60 -0.12 3.35
N ASP A 8 10.40 0.42 4.27
CA ASP A 8 9.98 0.65 5.65
C ASP A 8 8.88 1.70 5.74
N ALA A 9 8.95 2.76 4.92
CA ALA A 9 7.87 3.75 4.84
C ALA A 9 6.54 3.12 4.41
N ILE A 10 6.57 2.26 3.40
CA ILE A 10 5.39 1.57 2.88
C ILE A 10 4.81 0.62 3.93
N ILE A 11 5.65 -0.21 4.55
CA ILE A 11 5.22 -1.16 5.59
C ILE A 11 4.60 -0.41 6.77
N ASN A 12 5.26 0.64 7.27
CA ASN A 12 4.78 1.42 8.41
C ASN A 12 3.47 2.17 8.10
N ALA A 13 3.30 2.68 6.87
CA ALA A 13 2.06 3.32 6.44
C ALA A 13 0.89 2.32 6.40
N GLY A 14 1.13 1.11 5.86
CA GLY A 14 0.12 0.05 5.82
C GLY A 14 -0.27 -0.46 7.20
N GLN A 15 0.72 -0.75 8.05
CA GLN A 15 0.49 -1.24 9.42
C GLN A 15 -0.29 -0.23 10.28
N GLY A 16 -0.03 1.08 10.12
CA GLY A 16 -0.80 2.14 10.79
C GLY A 16 -2.28 2.20 10.39
N ARG A 17 -2.69 1.40 9.40
CA ARG A 17 -4.07 1.25 8.91
C ARG A 17 -4.54 -0.21 8.95
N ASP A 18 -3.90 -1.07 9.74
CA ASP A 18 -4.25 -2.49 9.87
C ASP A 18 -4.12 -3.30 8.57
N TRP A 19 -3.36 -2.80 7.58
CA TRP A 19 -3.01 -3.63 6.43
C TRP A 19 -2.01 -4.71 6.85
N ILE A 20 -2.26 -5.93 6.40
CA ILE A 20 -1.33 -7.04 6.51
C ILE A 20 -0.31 -6.91 5.39
N MET A 21 0.92 -6.55 5.73
CA MET A 21 2.01 -6.29 4.79
C MET A 21 2.93 -7.52 4.67
N SER A 22 3.16 -8.00 3.45
CA SER A 22 4.02 -9.15 3.18
C SER A 22 5.01 -8.82 2.07
N VAL A 23 6.32 -8.85 2.38
CA VAL A 23 7.38 -8.68 1.38
C VAL A 23 7.38 -9.91 0.48
N ALA A 24 7.06 -9.71 -0.81
CA ALA A 24 6.92 -10.77 -1.79
C ALA A 24 8.16 -10.92 -2.70
N GLY A 25 9.16 -10.05 -2.53
CA GLY A 25 10.42 -10.06 -3.27
C GLY A 25 11.07 -8.66 -3.27
N PRO A 26 12.25 -8.52 -3.90
CA PRO A 26 12.89 -7.22 -4.06
C PRO A 26 11.96 -6.23 -4.77
N GLY A 27 11.68 -5.09 -4.12
CA GLY A 27 10.82 -4.05 -4.69
C GLY A 27 9.33 -4.42 -4.76
N VAL A 28 8.88 -5.48 -4.08
CA VAL A 28 7.48 -5.94 -4.12
C VAL A 28 6.95 -6.25 -2.73
N ILE A 29 5.82 -5.62 -2.37
CA ILE A 29 5.04 -5.92 -1.17
C ILE A 29 3.61 -6.26 -1.59
N ASN A 30 3.06 -7.38 -1.09
CA ASN A 30 1.62 -7.61 -1.13
C ASN A 30 1.01 -7.07 0.17
N ALA A 31 -0.06 -6.29 0.04
CA ALA A 31 -0.77 -5.71 1.17
C ALA A 31 -2.23 -6.16 1.13
N THR A 32 -2.73 -6.70 2.24
CA THR A 32 -4.12 -7.16 2.37
C THR A 32 -4.84 -6.38 3.46
N GLN A 33 -6.03 -5.88 3.14
CA GLN A 33 -6.92 -5.24 4.10
C GLN A 33 -8.19 -6.06 4.27
N ASN A 34 -8.58 -6.31 5.51
CA ASN A 34 -9.74 -7.13 5.86
C ASN A 34 -10.69 -6.34 6.76
N ILE A 35 -11.91 -6.07 6.29
CA ILE A 35 -12.93 -5.34 7.06
C ILE A 35 -14.24 -6.11 7.02
N ARG A 36 -14.60 -6.71 8.15
CA ARG A 36 -15.82 -7.51 8.33
C ARG A 36 -15.90 -8.62 7.26
N LYS A 37 -16.79 -8.45 6.28
CA LYS A 37 -16.99 -9.41 5.17
C LYS A 37 -16.20 -9.06 3.91
N HIS A 38 -15.51 -7.92 3.89
CA HIS A 38 -14.80 -7.43 2.72
C HIS A 38 -13.30 -7.63 2.88
N SER A 39 -12.63 -8.00 1.78
CA SER A 39 -11.18 -8.09 1.73
C SER A 39 -10.67 -7.53 0.41
N VAL A 40 -9.50 -6.91 0.43
CA VAL A 40 -8.74 -6.56 -0.78
C VAL A 40 -7.28 -6.94 -0.59
N THR A 41 -6.67 -7.49 -1.64
CA THR A 41 -5.23 -7.60 -1.78
C THR A 41 -4.76 -6.67 -2.91
N VAL A 42 -3.72 -5.89 -2.62
CA VAL A 42 -3.01 -5.06 -3.59
C VAL A 42 -1.53 -5.42 -3.61
N ARG A 43 -0.88 -5.18 -4.75
CA ARG A 43 0.56 -5.29 -4.91
C ARG A 43 1.17 -3.91 -5.02
N ILE A 44 2.11 -3.64 -4.13
CA ILE A 44 2.90 -2.41 -4.09
C ILE A 44 4.26 -2.71 -4.68
N ASN A 45 4.50 -2.24 -5.91
CA ASN A 45 5.83 -2.27 -6.51
C ASN A 45 6.54 -0.96 -6.16
N TYR A 46 7.79 -1.01 -5.73
CA TYR A 46 8.53 0.18 -5.28
C TYR A 46 10.01 0.15 -5.67
N SER A 47 10.58 1.33 -5.75
CA SER A 47 11.99 1.62 -5.96
C SER A 47 12.42 2.80 -5.09
N GLU A 48 13.67 3.24 -5.21
CA GLU A 48 14.17 4.43 -4.51
C GLU A 48 13.45 5.73 -4.90
N ARG A 49 12.79 5.74 -6.06
CA ARG A 49 12.24 6.96 -6.67
C ARG A 49 10.72 6.94 -6.84
N ASN A 50 10.10 5.78 -6.87
CA ASN A 50 8.67 5.65 -7.15
C ASN A 50 8.07 4.40 -6.49
N TYR A 51 6.74 4.37 -6.43
CA TYR A 51 5.97 3.17 -6.15
C TYR A 51 4.66 3.20 -6.92
N SER A 52 3.98 2.05 -7.00
CA SER A 52 2.64 1.90 -7.57
C SER A 52 1.82 0.94 -6.70
N ILE A 53 0.52 1.16 -6.58
CA ILE A 53 -0.41 0.27 -5.87
C ILE A 53 -1.35 -0.34 -6.91
N ASN A 54 -1.27 -1.65 -7.10
CA ASN A 54 -2.00 -2.36 -8.15
C ASN A 54 -2.99 -3.34 -7.51
N TYR A 55 -4.22 -3.36 -8.00
CA TYR A 55 -5.22 -4.35 -7.59
C TYR A 55 -4.74 -5.78 -7.90
N VAL A 56 -4.94 -6.71 -6.97
CA VAL A 56 -4.69 -8.14 -7.19
C VAL A 56 -5.99 -8.93 -7.09
N SER A 57 -6.70 -8.80 -5.98
CA SER A 57 -7.95 -9.53 -5.74
C SER A 57 -8.79 -8.87 -4.65
N SER A 58 -10.06 -9.26 -4.57
CA SER A 58 -10.96 -8.82 -3.51
C SER A 58 -12.09 -9.82 -3.25
N VAL A 59 -12.62 -9.79 -2.03
CA VAL A 59 -13.80 -10.56 -1.61
C VAL A 59 -14.92 -9.59 -1.25
N ASN A 60 -16.13 -9.86 -1.73
CA ASN A 60 -17.35 -9.07 -1.48
C ASN A 60 -17.23 -7.58 -1.87
N LEU A 61 -16.40 -7.25 -2.88
CA LEU A 61 -16.28 -5.90 -3.44
C LEU A 61 -16.92 -5.77 -4.83
N LEU A 62 -17.67 -6.78 -5.28
CA LEU A 62 -18.35 -6.82 -6.59
C LEU A 62 -17.44 -6.37 -7.74
N ALA A 63 -16.20 -6.89 -7.79
CA ALA A 63 -15.32 -6.66 -8.92
C ALA A 63 -15.86 -7.42 -10.14
N SER A 64 -16.82 -6.82 -10.83
CA SER A 64 -17.39 -7.28 -12.10
C SER A 64 -17.64 -6.07 -13.00
N ASP A 65 -17.49 -6.24 -14.31
CA ASP A 65 -17.76 -5.22 -15.33
C ASP A 65 -16.93 -3.92 -15.21
N GLY A 66 -15.72 -4.01 -14.64
CA GLY A 66 -14.79 -2.88 -14.57
C GLY A 66 -15.11 -1.86 -13.48
N GLU A 67 -16.18 -2.07 -12.71
CA GLU A 67 -16.49 -1.25 -11.54
C GLU A 67 -16.00 -1.95 -10.27
N ILE A 68 -15.15 -1.27 -9.50
CA ILE A 68 -14.73 -1.70 -8.18
C ILE A 68 -15.44 -0.82 -7.15
N HIS A 69 -16.04 -1.44 -6.13
CA HIS A 69 -16.79 -0.72 -5.09
C HIS A 69 -15.98 0.41 -4.45
N ARG A 70 -16.62 1.56 -4.17
CA ARG A 70 -16.00 2.77 -3.59
C ARG A 70 -15.10 2.53 -2.36
N SER A 71 -15.37 1.49 -1.58
CA SER A 71 -14.56 1.12 -0.41
C SER A 71 -13.11 0.80 -0.79
N TYR A 72 -12.89 0.14 -1.92
CA TYR A 72 -11.55 -0.12 -2.44
C TYR A 72 -10.81 1.19 -2.72
N ASN A 73 -11.43 2.10 -3.49
CA ASN A 73 -10.84 3.40 -3.80
C ASN A 73 -10.52 4.17 -2.52
N HIS A 74 -11.42 4.13 -1.53
CA HIS A 74 -11.19 4.76 -0.24
C HIS A 74 -9.98 4.15 0.50
N TRP A 75 -9.88 2.82 0.57
CA TRP A 75 -8.78 2.15 1.25
C TRP A 75 -7.43 2.38 0.56
N VAL A 76 -7.39 2.28 -0.77
CA VAL A 76 -6.16 2.51 -1.54
C VAL A 76 -5.73 3.97 -1.48
N ASN A 77 -6.65 4.93 -1.64
CA ASN A 77 -6.32 6.36 -1.53
C ASN A 77 -5.79 6.73 -0.14
N ASN A 78 -6.31 6.09 0.90
CA ASN A 78 -5.86 6.29 2.26
C ASN A 78 -4.48 5.70 2.52
N LEU A 79 -4.23 4.49 2.00
CA LEU A 79 -2.91 3.87 2.03
C LEU A 79 -1.89 4.74 1.29
N ASP A 80 -2.23 5.19 0.08
CA ASP A 80 -1.39 6.06 -0.75
C ASP A 80 -1.01 7.35 -0.03
N LYS A 81 -1.99 8.06 0.52
CA LYS A 81 -1.75 9.31 1.27
C LYS A 81 -0.78 9.10 2.43
N ASP A 82 -0.87 7.99 3.14
CA ASP A 82 -0.01 7.77 4.30
C ASP A 82 1.39 7.29 3.90
N ILE A 83 1.53 6.56 2.79
CA ILE A 83 2.83 6.29 2.17
C ILE A 83 3.50 7.62 1.81
N GLN A 84 2.81 8.52 1.09
CA GLN A 84 3.35 9.83 0.72
C GLN A 84 3.79 10.65 1.93
N LYS A 85 3.00 10.68 3.01
CA LYS A 85 3.38 11.36 4.25
C LYS A 85 4.65 10.78 4.85
N LYS A 86 4.77 9.45 4.95
CA LYS A 86 5.97 8.80 5.50
C LYS A 86 7.20 9.09 4.66
N LEU A 87 7.08 9.02 3.33
CA LEU A 87 8.17 9.36 2.41
C LEU A 87 8.58 10.83 2.51
N ALA A 88 7.62 11.76 2.65
CA ALA A 88 7.92 13.18 2.83
C ALA A 88 8.69 13.45 4.14
N VAL A 89 8.33 12.79 5.25
CA VAL A 89 9.05 12.89 6.52
C VAL A 89 10.49 12.39 6.40
N ILE A 90 10.70 11.26 5.73
CA ILE A 90 12.05 10.70 5.47
C ILE A 90 12.86 11.63 4.57
N ALA A 91 12.25 12.21 3.54
CA ALA A 91 12.92 13.15 2.65
C ALA A 91 13.34 14.44 3.37
N ALA A 92 12.52 14.93 4.31
CA ALA A 92 12.81 16.10 5.13
C ALA A 92 13.83 15.83 6.25
N THR A 93 14.05 14.56 6.60
CA THR A 93 14.98 14.14 7.66
C THR A 93 16.06 13.24 7.04
N PRO A 94 17.06 13.80 6.33
CA PRO A 94 18.14 12.99 5.80
C PRO A 94 18.87 12.31 6.98
N ALA A 95 19.09 11.01 6.86
CA ALA A 95 19.84 10.23 7.84
C ALA A 95 21.22 10.88 8.05
N LYS A 96 21.62 11.03 9.31
CA LYS A 96 22.89 11.62 9.72
C LYS A 96 24.05 10.68 9.40
#